data_AF-T1GE20-F1
#
_entry.id   AF-T1GE20-F1
#
_cell.length_a   1.000
_cell.length_b   1.000
_cell.length_c   1.000
_cell.angle_alpha   90.00
_cell.angle_beta   90.00
_cell.angle_gamma   90.00
#
_symmetry.space_group_name_H-M   'P 1'
#
loop_
_entity.id
_entity.type
_entity.pdbx_description
1 polymer ?
#
loop_
_entity_poly.entity_id
_entity_poly.type
_entity_poly.pdbx_seq_one_letter_code
_entity_poly.pdbx_strand_id
1 'polypeptide(L)'
;MQEIELDKNIKLLDCPGIVFSTNNEHYTAALKNTQRVSDIKDPFTLAEHILKRATKSYFCQLYDITEYETHEEFFAKKAIRMGKFLKGGIPDVSTAAKTLINDWNSGKIKYFSEPPKSETEVHISSSIITEPNDYLVNLLEEFEKDYITDKNDAKKMKMDED
;
A
#
# COMPACT_ATOMS: atom_id res chain seq x y z
N MET A 1 9.29 8.47 -20.75
CA MET A 1 10.40 8.00 -19.89
C MET A 1 11.30 9.20 -19.68
N GLN A 2 11.63 9.51 -18.43
CA GLN A 2 12.46 10.65 -18.07
C GLN A 2 13.80 10.13 -17.57
N GLU A 3 14.89 10.67 -18.10
CA GLU A 3 16.26 10.34 -17.71
C GLU A 3 16.87 11.54 -16.98
N ILE A 4 17.46 11.30 -15.81
CA ILE A 4 18.10 12.32 -14.99
C ILE A 4 19.52 11.82 -14.66
N GLU A 5 20.54 12.55 -15.11
CA GLU A 5 21.92 12.27 -14.74
C GLU A 5 22.18 12.72 -13.30
N LEU A 6 22.63 11.79 -12.45
CA LEU A 6 23.00 12.10 -11.06
C LEU A 6 24.51 12.38 -10.94
N ASP A 7 25.31 11.66 -11.73
CA ASP A 7 26.75 11.85 -11.90
C ASP A 7 27.19 11.21 -13.24
N LYS A 8 28.44 11.40 -13.65
CA LYS A 8 29.04 10.90 -14.90
C LYS A 8 28.85 9.40 -15.15
N ASN A 9 28.67 8.62 -14.09
CA ASN A 9 28.55 7.16 -14.12
C ASN A 9 27.16 6.65 -13.71
N ILE A 10 26.23 7.52 -13.27
CA ILE A 10 24.94 7.11 -12.71
C ILE A 10 23.82 7.95 -13.29
N LYS A 11 22.81 7.25 -13.84
CA LYS A 11 21.60 7.86 -14.39
C LYS A 11 20.36 7.24 -13.78
N LEU A 12 19.41 8.07 -13.40
CA LEU A 12 18.09 7.68 -12.94
C LEU A 12 17.12 7.65 -14.13
N LEU A 13 16.39 6.55 -14.27
CA LEU A 13 15.33 6.40 -15.25
C LEU A 13 13.99 6.36 -14.52
N ASP A 14 13.15 7.35 -14.78
CA ASP A 14 11.77 7.42 -14.26
C ASP A 14 10.78 7.00 -15.36
N CYS A 15 9.97 6.00 -15.01
CA CYS A 15 8.98 5.37 -15.89
C CYS A 15 7.59 5.57 -15.29
N PRO A 16 6.55 5.72 -16.14
CA PRO A 16 5.18 5.74 -15.64
C PRO A 16 4.85 4.43 -14.90
N GLY A 17 4.04 4.52 -13.84
CA GLY A 17 3.59 3.35 -13.10
C GLY A 17 2.73 2.42 -13.96
N ILE A 18 2.97 1.11 -13.83
CA ILE A 18 2.19 0.06 -14.50
C ILE A 18 1.36 -0.69 -13.46
N VAL A 19 0.12 -1.03 -13.83
CA VAL A 19 -0.80 -1.82 -13.00
C VAL A 19 -1.15 -3.08 -13.76
N PHE A 20 -0.86 -4.24 -13.17
CA PHE A 20 -1.27 -5.52 -13.72
C PHE A 20 -2.70 -5.83 -13.29
N SER A 21 -3.61 -6.00 -14.25
CA SER A 21 -4.99 -6.37 -13.98
C SER A 21 -5.09 -7.89 -13.80
N THR A 22 -5.23 -8.35 -12.56
CA THR A 22 -5.74 -9.70 -12.30
C THR A 22 -7.26 -9.63 -12.26
N ASN A 23 -7.95 -10.55 -12.94
CA ASN A 23 -9.41 -10.49 -13.16
C ASN A 23 -10.28 -10.48 -11.87
N ASN A 24 -9.69 -10.70 -10.69
CA ASN A 24 -10.43 -10.91 -9.45
C ASN A 24 -10.32 -9.80 -8.39
N GLU A 25 -9.56 -8.72 -8.63
CA GLU A 25 -9.32 -7.72 -7.57
C GLU A 25 -9.43 -6.25 -7.99
N HIS A 26 -10.52 -5.87 -8.68
CA HIS A 26 -10.74 -4.47 -9.07
C HIS A 26 -10.68 -3.47 -7.90
N TYR A 27 -11.12 -3.88 -6.70
CA TYR A 27 -11.12 -3.00 -5.52
C TYR A 27 -9.72 -2.81 -4.91
N THR A 28 -8.86 -3.84 -4.90
CA THR A 28 -7.51 -3.68 -4.34
C THR A 28 -6.65 -2.81 -5.23
N ALA A 29 -6.85 -2.85 -6.55
CA ALA A 29 -6.23 -1.93 -7.49
C ALA A 29 -6.67 -0.49 -7.23
N ALA A 30 -7.98 -0.22 -7.13
CA ALA A 30 -8.48 1.13 -6.88
C ALA A 30 -7.96 1.75 -5.56
N LEU A 31 -7.79 0.95 -4.51
CA LEU A 31 -7.18 1.40 -3.24
C LEU A 31 -5.67 1.71 -3.34
N LYS A 32 -5.00 1.32 -4.42
CA LYS A 32 -3.60 1.66 -4.71
C LYS A 32 -3.48 2.94 -5.55
N ASN A 33 -4.52 3.78 -5.58
CA ASN A 33 -4.55 5.04 -6.32
C ASN A 33 -4.30 4.87 -7.84
N THR A 34 -4.75 3.75 -8.42
CA THR A 34 -4.53 3.42 -9.85
C THR A 34 -5.52 4.11 -10.79
N GLN A 35 -6.57 4.72 -10.24
CA GLN A 35 -7.61 5.41 -10.99
C GLN A 35 -8.02 6.69 -10.25
N ARG A 36 -8.38 7.74 -11.02
CA ARG A 36 -8.93 8.97 -10.44
C ARG A 36 -10.27 8.68 -9.76
N VAL A 37 -10.48 9.29 -8.59
CA VAL A 37 -11.71 9.11 -7.80
C VAL A 37 -12.98 9.55 -8.54
N SER A 38 -12.86 10.49 -9.48
CA SER A 38 -13.96 10.90 -10.35
C SER A 38 -14.50 9.78 -11.24
N ASP A 39 -13.64 8.84 -11.62
CA ASP A 39 -13.91 7.84 -12.65
C ASP A 39 -14.36 6.50 -12.04
N ILE A 40 -14.37 6.41 -10.71
CA ILE A 40 -14.81 5.24 -9.96
C ILE A 40 -16.32 5.10 -10.12
N LYS A 41 -16.75 3.99 -10.73
CA LYS A 41 -18.17 3.69 -11.00
C LYS A 41 -18.98 3.52 -9.71
N ASP A 42 -18.42 2.81 -8.74
CA ASP A 42 -19.05 2.56 -7.44
C ASP A 42 -18.15 3.01 -6.28
N PRO A 43 -18.24 4.29 -5.88
CA PRO A 43 -17.45 4.81 -4.77
C PRO A 43 -17.93 4.31 -3.40
N PHE A 44 -19.17 3.83 -3.28
CA PHE A 44 -19.70 3.38 -1.99
C PHE A 44 -19.05 2.08 -1.56
N THR A 45 -19.07 1.06 -2.42
CA THR A 45 -18.45 -0.23 -2.13
C THR A 45 -16.96 -0.07 -1.79
N LEU A 46 -16.24 0.75 -2.56
CA LEU A 46 -14.82 1.02 -2.27
C LEU A 46 -14.61 1.73 -0.93
N ALA A 47 -15.45 2.72 -0.61
CA ALA A 47 -15.40 3.43 0.66
C ALA A 47 -15.73 2.51 1.85
N GLU A 48 -16.67 1.58 1.70
CA GLU A 48 -16.94 0.56 2.72
C GLU A 48 -15.74 -0.37 2.96
N HIS A 49 -15.03 -0.76 1.90
CA HIS A 49 -13.79 -1.53 2.04
C HIS A 49 -12.71 -0.75 2.81
N ILE A 50 -12.67 0.58 2.70
CA ILE A 50 -11.80 1.42 3.53
C ILE A 50 -12.28 1.41 4.99
N LEU A 51 -13.58 1.55 5.24
CA LEU A 51 -14.13 1.53 6.60
C LEU A 51 -13.89 0.20 7.33
N LYS A 52 -13.81 -0.91 6.59
CA LYS A 52 -13.47 -2.23 7.14
C LYS A 52 -12.00 -2.39 7.56
N ARG A 53 -11.10 -1.46 7.19
CA ARG A 53 -9.66 -1.55 7.48
C ARG A 53 -9.24 -0.94 8.82
N ALA A 54 -10.14 -0.23 9.49
CA ALA A 54 -9.89 0.33 10.82
C ALA A 54 -11.17 0.27 11.68
N THR A 55 -11.03 0.57 12.97
CA THR A 55 -12.17 0.51 13.91
C THR A 55 -13.15 1.66 13.67
N LYS A 56 -14.43 1.47 14.03
CA LYS A 56 -15.43 2.56 13.99
C LYS A 56 -14.97 3.78 14.79
N SER A 57 -14.42 3.55 15.98
CA SER A 57 -13.88 4.60 16.85
C SER A 57 -12.79 5.44 16.17
N TYR A 58 -11.90 4.81 15.40
CA TYR A 58 -10.89 5.54 14.63
C TYR A 58 -11.52 6.53 13.64
N PHE A 59 -12.52 6.10 12.88
CA PHE A 59 -13.20 6.96 11.92
C PHE A 59 -14.07 8.03 12.60
N CYS A 60 -14.71 7.69 13.71
CA CYS A 60 -15.42 8.64 14.56
C CYS A 60 -14.49 9.78 15.01
N GLN A 61 -13.31 9.45 15.56
CA GLN A 61 -12.35 10.46 15.98
C GLN A 61 -11.79 11.27 14.81
N LEU A 62 -11.45 10.61 13.69
CA LEU A 62 -10.86 11.27 12.53
C LEU A 62 -11.78 12.30 11.87
N TYR A 63 -13.09 12.04 11.86
CA TYR A 63 -14.09 12.88 11.20
C TYR A 63 -14.98 13.67 12.16
N ASP A 64 -14.67 13.65 13.46
CA ASP A 64 -15.51 14.24 14.51
C ASP A 64 -16.96 13.73 14.37
N ILE A 65 -17.15 12.41 14.34
CA ILE A 65 -18.47 11.77 14.33
C ILE A 65 -18.64 11.07 15.67
N THR A 66 -19.77 11.29 16.35
CA THR A 66 -20.01 10.71 17.68
C THR A 66 -20.01 9.18 17.63
N GLU A 67 -20.87 8.62 16.79
CA GLU A 67 -21.02 7.18 16.58
C GLU A 67 -21.74 6.93 15.26
N TYR A 68 -21.70 5.70 14.76
CA TYR A 68 -22.49 5.25 13.63
C TYR A 68 -22.64 3.73 13.67
N GLU A 69 -23.79 3.23 13.24
CA GLU A 69 -24.04 1.80 13.16
C GLU A 69 -23.81 1.22 11.78
N THR A 70 -24.26 1.91 10.73
CA THR A 70 -24.11 1.47 9.35
C THR A 70 -23.16 2.36 8.55
N HIS A 71 -22.63 1.86 7.43
CA HIS A 71 -21.77 2.64 6.56
C HIS A 71 -22.54 3.83 5.94
N GLU A 72 -23.82 3.66 5.63
CA GLU A 72 -24.70 4.72 5.12
C GLU A 72 -24.86 5.85 6.14
N GLU A 73 -25.04 5.49 7.42
CA GLU A 73 -25.12 6.45 8.51
C GLU A 73 -23.81 7.23 8.66
N PHE A 74 -22.67 6.54 8.56
CA PHE A 74 -21.37 7.20 8.54
C PHE A 74 -21.25 8.22 7.40
N PHE A 75 -21.63 7.85 6.17
CA PHE A 75 -21.56 8.76 5.02
C PHE A 75 -22.49 9.97 5.19
N ALA A 76 -23.68 9.78 5.74
CA ALA A 76 -24.60 10.88 6.04
C ALA A 76 -24.01 11.83 7.08
N LYS A 77 -23.50 11.31 8.20
CA LYS A 77 -22.86 12.10 9.27
C LYS A 77 -21.62 12.82 8.75
N LYS A 78 -20.79 12.16 7.94
CA LYS A 78 -19.62 12.77 7.29
C LYS A 78 -20.03 13.88 6.31
N ALA A 79 -21.07 13.69 5.50
CA ALA A 79 -21.58 14.71 4.59
C ALA A 79 -22.06 15.96 5.35
N ILE A 80 -22.77 15.76 6.47
CA ILE A 80 -23.20 16.85 7.37
C ILE A 80 -21.99 17.60 7.93
N ARG A 81 -20.98 16.89 8.45
CA ARG A 81 -19.74 17.49 8.97
C ARG A 81 -18.95 18.26 7.91
N MET A 82 -19.01 17.82 6.67
CA MET A 82 -18.38 18.51 5.53
C MET A 82 -19.21 19.69 5.00
N GLY A 83 -20.43 19.91 5.51
CA GLY A 83 -21.35 20.91 4.97
C GLY A 83 -21.81 20.62 3.53
N LYS A 84 -21.81 19.34 3.12
CA LYS A 84 -22.17 18.92 1.76
C LYS A 84 -23.61 18.41 1.73
N PHE A 85 -24.48 19.19 1.09
CA PHE A 85 -25.89 18.91 0.96
C PHE A 85 -26.32 19.05 -0.50
N LEU A 86 -27.24 18.20 -0.91
CA LEU A 86 -28.02 18.32 -2.14
C LEU A 86 -29.15 19.34 -1.94
N LYS A 87 -29.89 19.60 -3.02
CA LYS A 87 -31.10 20.44 -2.96
C LYS A 87 -32.09 19.87 -1.93
N GLY A 88 -32.71 20.75 -1.17
CA GLY A 88 -33.65 20.36 -0.09
C GLY A 88 -32.98 19.96 1.23
N GLY A 89 -31.67 20.19 1.39
CA GLY A 89 -30.96 19.93 2.65
C GLY A 89 -30.64 18.45 2.90
N ILE A 90 -30.72 17.61 1.86
CA ILE A 90 -30.41 16.19 1.95
C ILE A 90 -28.88 16.02 1.96
N PRO A 91 -28.27 15.31 2.93
CA PRO A 91 -26.82 15.10 2.96
C PRO A 91 -26.29 14.42 1.69
N ASP A 92 -25.22 14.95 1.11
CA ASP A 92 -24.59 14.39 -0.09
C ASP A 92 -23.61 13.26 0.28
N VAL A 93 -24.18 12.06 0.44
CA VAL A 93 -23.44 10.83 0.77
C VAL A 93 -22.45 10.40 -0.33
N SER A 94 -22.73 10.73 -1.60
CA SER A 94 -21.84 10.38 -2.71
C SER A 94 -20.55 11.18 -2.67
N THR A 95 -20.66 12.50 -2.42
CA THR A 95 -19.49 13.35 -2.20
C THR A 95 -18.73 12.91 -0.94
N ALA A 96 -19.42 12.55 0.14
CA ALA A 96 -18.77 12.06 1.35
C ALA A 96 -17.94 10.77 1.12
N ALA A 97 -18.47 9.81 0.35
CA ALA A 97 -17.77 8.58 -0.03
C ALA A 97 -16.53 8.88 -0.90
N LYS A 98 -16.67 9.71 -1.94
CA LYS A 98 -15.54 10.13 -2.79
C LYS A 98 -14.45 10.84 -1.99
N THR A 99 -14.83 11.73 -1.07
CA THR A 99 -13.85 12.38 -0.18
C THR A 99 -13.19 11.39 0.77
N LEU A 100 -13.89 10.34 1.22
CA LEU A 100 -13.25 9.28 2.03
C LEU A 100 -12.14 8.57 1.22
N ILE A 101 -12.40 8.27 -0.06
CA ILE A 101 -11.41 7.65 -0.95
C ILE A 101 -10.23 8.60 -1.22
N ASN A 102 -10.47 9.91 -1.37
CA ASN A 102 -9.38 10.89 -1.48
C ASN A 102 -8.55 10.98 -0.19
N ASP A 103 -9.20 10.94 0.97
CA ASP A 103 -8.54 10.93 2.28
C ASP A 103 -7.69 9.66 2.47
N TRP A 104 -8.09 8.54 1.86
CA TRP A 104 -7.27 7.34 1.74
C TRP A 104 -6.05 7.54 0.83
N ASN A 105 -6.25 8.00 -0.40
CA ASN A 105 -5.18 8.18 -1.38
C ASN A 105 -4.12 9.22 -0.96
N SER A 106 -4.53 10.22 -0.17
CA SER A 106 -3.62 11.26 0.36
C SER A 106 -2.89 10.85 1.65
N GLY A 107 -3.23 9.71 2.24
CA GLY A 107 -2.62 9.23 3.49
C GLY A 107 -3.16 9.90 4.76
N LYS A 108 -4.25 10.68 4.68
CA LYS A 108 -4.94 11.20 5.88
C LYS A 108 -5.50 10.06 6.73
N ILE A 109 -6.04 9.04 6.07
CA ILE A 109 -6.37 7.76 6.70
C ILE A 109 -5.06 6.96 6.83
N LYS A 110 -4.61 6.77 8.07
CA LYS A 110 -3.38 6.03 8.37
C LYS A 110 -3.69 4.55 8.40
N TYR A 111 -3.07 3.79 7.51
CA TYR A 111 -3.22 2.35 7.43
C TYR A 111 -1.94 1.71 6.88
N PHE A 112 -1.63 0.51 7.37
CA PHE A 112 -0.62 -0.37 6.81
C PHE A 112 -1.13 -1.81 6.86
N SER A 113 -0.71 -2.63 5.90
CA SER A 113 -0.92 -4.08 5.97
C SER A 113 0.21 -4.69 6.78
N GLU A 114 -0.10 -5.64 7.66
CA GLU A 114 0.93 -6.45 8.31
C GLU A 114 1.72 -7.24 7.25
N PRO A 115 3.03 -7.43 7.46
CA PRO A 115 3.80 -8.31 6.61
C PRO A 115 3.22 -9.74 6.66
N PRO A 116 3.34 -10.53 5.59
CA PRO A 116 2.97 -11.94 5.62
C PRO A 116 3.66 -12.65 6.80
N LYS A 117 2.92 -13.51 7.50
CA LYS A 117 3.50 -14.34 8.54
C LYS A 117 4.47 -15.32 7.88
N SER A 118 5.76 -15.18 8.16
CA SER A 118 6.75 -16.16 7.76
C SER A 118 6.54 -17.43 8.59
N GLU A 119 6.34 -18.57 7.92
CA GLU A 119 6.29 -19.89 8.60
C GLU A 119 7.67 -20.31 9.13
N THR A 120 8.71 -19.62 8.69
CA THR A 120 10.09 -19.73 9.20
C THR A 120 10.32 -18.71 10.31
N GLU A 121 10.80 -19.17 11.47
CA GLU A 121 11.42 -18.29 12.47
C GLU A 121 12.50 -17.48 11.76
N VAL A 122 12.31 -16.17 11.70
CA VAL A 122 13.32 -15.26 11.16
C VAL A 122 14.47 -15.25 12.16
N HIS A 123 15.43 -16.17 12.00
CA HIS A 123 16.71 -16.14 12.70
C HIS A 123 17.52 -14.95 12.22
N ILE A 124 17.18 -13.75 12.67
CA ILE A 124 18.14 -12.65 12.67
C ILE A 124 17.96 -11.88 13.98
N SER A 125 18.41 -12.49 15.07
CA SER A 125 18.82 -11.69 16.22
C SER A 125 20.00 -10.83 15.78
N SER A 126 19.78 -9.52 15.64
CA SER A 126 20.87 -8.59 15.40
C SER A 126 21.59 -8.31 16.71
N SER A 127 22.87 -8.66 16.81
CA SER A 127 23.75 -8.22 17.89
C SER A 127 24.86 -7.37 17.30
N ILE A 128 25.20 -6.25 17.97
CA ILE A 128 26.34 -5.43 17.58
C ILE A 128 27.59 -6.18 18.03
N ILE A 129 28.31 -6.72 17.06
CA ILE A 129 29.58 -7.40 17.29
C ILE A 129 30.62 -6.32 17.61
N THR A 130 31.17 -6.37 18.83
CA THR A 130 32.17 -5.41 19.31
C THR A 130 33.61 -5.83 18.97
N GLU A 131 33.83 -7.11 18.66
CA GLU A 131 35.15 -7.70 18.35
C GLU A 131 35.01 -8.68 17.18
N PRO A 132 35.89 -8.65 16.14
CA PRO A 132 35.82 -9.59 15.02
C PRO A 132 36.01 -11.02 15.52
N ASN A 133 35.05 -11.90 15.24
CA ASN A 133 35.16 -13.33 15.50
C ASN A 133 35.38 -14.05 14.17
N ASP A 134 36.51 -14.77 14.04
CA ASP A 134 36.89 -15.54 12.85
C ASP A 134 35.79 -16.50 12.40
N TYR A 135 34.99 -17.02 13.34
CA TYR A 135 33.82 -17.85 13.01
C TYR A 135 32.76 -17.12 12.19
N LEU A 136 32.51 -15.85 12.51
CA LEU A 136 31.50 -15.04 11.81
C LEU A 136 32.01 -14.54 10.46
N VAL A 137 33.31 -14.27 10.34
CA VAL A 137 33.94 -13.94 9.05
C VAL A 137 33.82 -15.12 8.09
N ASN A 138 34.16 -16.33 8.56
CA ASN A 138 34.03 -17.54 7.74
C ASN A 138 32.57 -17.82 7.35
N LEU A 139 31.62 -17.61 8.28
CA LEU A 139 30.20 -17.78 8.00
C LEU A 139 29.70 -16.77 6.94
N LEU A 140 30.15 -15.51 6.99
CA LEU A 140 29.83 -14.51 5.97
C LEU A 140 30.42 -14.87 4.60
N GLU A 141 31.65 -15.39 4.56
CA GLU A 141 32.26 -15.87 3.32
C GLU A 141 31.52 -17.07 2.73
N GLU A 142 30.98 -17.96 3.56
CA GLU A 142 30.13 -19.07 3.12
C GLU A 142 28.79 -18.54 2.56
N PHE A 143 28.13 -17.60 3.24
CA PHE A 143 26.91 -16.97 2.74
C PHE A 143 27.11 -16.23 1.41
N GLU A 144 28.25 -15.55 1.22
CA GLU A 144 28.58 -14.90 -0.05
C GLU A 144 28.80 -15.92 -1.17
N LYS A 145 29.43 -17.07 -0.88
CA LYS A 145 29.60 -18.16 -1.86
C LYS A 145 28.26 -18.73 -2.30
N ASP A 146 27.37 -19.02 -1.35
CA ASP A 146 26.03 -19.55 -1.63
C ASP A 146 25.20 -18.58 -2.49
N TYR A 147 25.27 -17.28 -2.20
CA TYR A 147 24.60 -16.25 -2.99
C TYR A 147 25.15 -16.11 -4.42
N ILE A 148 26.45 -16.36 -4.62
CA ILE A 148 27.10 -16.32 -5.94
C ILE A 148 26.77 -17.58 -6.75
N THR A 149 26.68 -18.76 -6.12
CA THR A 149 26.29 -20.01 -6.79
C THR A 149 24.84 -19.96 -7.29
N ASP A 150 23.90 -19.47 -6.48
CA ASP A 150 22.49 -19.31 -6.89
C ASP A 150 22.34 -18.38 -8.10
N LYS A 151 23.15 -17.31 -8.17
CA LYS A 151 23.18 -16.40 -9.33
C LYS A 151 23.76 -17.05 -10.58
N ASN A 152 24.71 -17.96 -10.45
CA ASN A 152 25.34 -18.64 -11.58
C ASN A 152 24.42 -19.74 -12.15
N ASP A 153 23.68 -20.46 -11.31
CA ASP A 153 22.71 -21.46 -11.74
C ASP A 153 21.49 -20.82 -12.43
N ALA A 154 21.01 -19.68 -11.92
CA ALA A 154 19.98 -18.87 -12.58
C ALA A 154 20.42 -18.29 -13.94
N LYS A 155 21.73 -18.13 -14.16
CA LYS A 155 22.30 -17.67 -15.44
C LYS A 155 22.48 -18.80 -16.44
N LYS A 156 22.77 -20.02 -15.96
CA LYS A 156 22.93 -21.23 -16.77
C LYS A 156 21.60 -21.70 -17.38
N MET A 157 20.52 -21.68 -16.58
CA MET A 157 19.16 -22.00 -17.08
C MET A 157 18.67 -21.06 -18.20
N LYS A 158 19.18 -19.82 -18.29
CA LYS A 158 18.83 -18.89 -19.38
C LYS A 158 19.66 -19.07 -20.66
N MET A 159 20.74 -19.85 -20.62
CA MET A 159 21.56 -20.13 -21.81
C MET A 159 21.15 -21.42 -22.54
N ASP A 160 20.30 -22.25 -21.92
CA ASP A 160 19.84 -23.52 -22.50
C ASP A 160 18.45 -23.40 -23.18
N GLU A 161 17.87 -22.19 -23.27
CA GLU A 161 16.57 -21.92 -23.91
C GLU A 161 16.65 -21.12 -25.23
N ASP A 162 17.85 -20.81 -25.75
CA ASP A 162 18.07 -20.19 -27.08
C ASP A 162 18.77 -21.15 -28.08
#